data_AF-A0A1F4ZTC2-F1
#
_entry.id   AF-A0A1F4ZTC2-F1
#
_cell.length_a   1.000
_cell.length_b   1.000
_cell.length_c   1.000
_cell.angle_alpha   90.00
_cell.angle_beta   90.00
_cell.angle_gamma   90.00
#
_symmetry.space_group_name_H-M   'P 1'
#
loop_
_entity.id
_entity.type
_entity.pdbx_description
1 polymer ?
#
loop_
_entity_poly.entity_id
_entity_poly.type
_entity_poly.pdbx_seq_one_letter_code
_entity_poly.pdbx_strand_id
1 'polypeptide(L)'
;MIDKIKNFILKNKLTLSIVVGVILLSIFSLNPASNLPETPLPPIPTPNVSPTPYVGTRTGQQAVQQSIADREVGLSVNKTLNQYPFITKLPLITQNYTAIFDFKKQVIRVRMQQGFTSQFIESDVKKRLSDIGVPESIQIEYLKFNDPTP
;
A
#
# COMPACT_ATOMS: atom_id res chain seq x y z
N MET A 1 6.98 37.13 -26.98
CA MET A 1 7.98 36.10 -26.58
C MET A 1 7.38 35.03 -25.66
N ILE A 2 6.45 35.40 -24.77
CA ILE A 2 5.77 34.49 -23.81
C ILE A 2 4.90 33.42 -24.50
N ASP A 3 4.30 33.72 -25.65
CA ASP A 3 3.40 32.78 -26.34
C ASP A 3 4.12 31.57 -26.95
N LYS A 4 5.40 31.72 -27.32
CA LYS A 4 6.22 30.61 -27.82
C LYS A 4 6.56 29.60 -26.73
N ILE A 5 6.73 30.05 -25.48
CA ILE A 5 7.08 29.20 -24.34
C ILE A 5 5.87 28.35 -23.90
N LYS A 6 4.67 28.95 -23.90
CA LYS A 6 3.43 28.23 -23.56
C LYS A 6 3.14 27.10 -24.54
N ASN A 7 3.33 27.33 -25.84
CA ASN A 7 3.12 26.31 -26.87
C ASN A 7 4.13 25.16 -26.83
N PHE A 8 5.36 25.40 -26.33
CA PHE A 8 6.36 24.34 -26.18
C PHE A 8 6.03 23.42 -24.98
N ILE A 9 5.61 24.00 -23.86
CA ILE A 9 5.21 23.25 -22.66
C ILE A 9 3.92 22.46 -22.90
N LEU A 10 2.97 23.03 -23.65
CA LEU A 10 1.72 22.35 -23.97
C LEU A 10 1.92 21.16 -24.90
N LYS A 11 2.82 21.27 -25.89
CA LYS A 11 3.16 20.16 -26.79
C LYS A 11 3.85 19.01 -26.06
N ASN A 12 4.80 19.29 -25.16
CA ASN A 12 5.51 18.25 -24.41
C ASN A 12 4.61 17.48 -23.42
N LYS A 13 3.60 18.13 -22.83
CA LYS A 13 2.63 17.46 -21.94
C LYS A 13 1.68 16.54 -22.70
N LEU A 14 1.29 16.93 -23.92
CA LEU A 14 0.39 16.14 -24.76
C LEU A 14 1.07 14.84 -25.23
N THR A 15 2.35 14.89 -25.62
CA THR A 15 3.08 13.69 -26.09
C THR A 15 3.37 12.71 -24.96
N LEU A 16 3.67 13.19 -23.75
CA LEU A 16 3.91 12.33 -22.58
C LEU A 16 2.63 11.60 -22.12
N SER A 17 1.46 12.23 -22.25
CA SER A 17 0.17 11.65 -21.87
C SER A 17 -0.29 10.52 -22.81
N ILE A 18 0.08 10.60 -24.09
CA ILE A 18 -0.28 9.56 -25.08
C ILE A 18 0.52 8.27 -24.84
N VAL A 19 1.81 8.38 -24.51
CA VAL A 19 2.67 7.21 -24.26
C VAL A 19 2.23 6.44 -23.00
N VAL A 20 1.82 7.14 -21.94
CA VAL A 20 1.32 6.49 -20.70
C VAL A 20 -0.05 5.84 -20.92
N GLY A 21 -0.92 6.42 -21.76
CA GLY A 21 -2.24 5.86 -22.06
C GLY A 21 -2.20 4.52 -22.81
N VAL A 22 -1.26 4.34 -23.74
CA VAL A 22 -1.14 3.10 -24.54
C VAL A 22 -0.62 1.92 -23.71
N ILE A 23 0.21 2.18 -22.68
CA ILE A 23 0.76 1.14 -21.79
C ILE A 23 -0.31 0.60 -20.83
N LEU A 24 -1.30 1.42 -20.44
CA LEU A 24 -2.37 0.98 -19.54
C LEU A 24 -3.49 0.20 -20.25
N LEU A 25 -3.74 0.48 -21.54
CA LEU A 25 -4.78 -0.22 -22.29
C LEU A 25 -4.41 -1.68 -22.65
N SER A 26 -3.12 -2.02 -22.67
CA SER A 26 -2.64 -3.37 -23.01
C SER A 26 -2.77 -4.38 -21.85
N ILE A 27 -3.13 -3.93 -20.65
CA ILE A 27 -3.30 -4.78 -19.46
C ILE A 27 -4.78 -5.23 -19.28
N PHE A 28 -5.73 -4.61 -19.98
CA PHE A 28 -7.17 -4.77 -19.70
C PHE A 28 -7.92 -5.77 -20.61
N SER A 29 -7.23 -6.51 -21.48
CA SER A 29 -7.88 -7.37 -22.49
C SER A 29 -7.85 -8.88 -22.20
N LEU A 30 -7.69 -9.31 -20.94
CA LEU A 30 -7.76 -10.74 -20.58
C LEU A 30 -8.69 -10.96 -19.39
N ASN A 31 -10.00 -10.95 -19.66
CA ASN A 31 -10.98 -11.63 -18.80
C ASN A 31 -12.25 -11.93 -19.61
N PRO A 32 -12.36 -13.10 -20.27
CA PRO A 32 -13.67 -13.63 -20.62
C PRO A 32 -14.34 -14.13 -19.35
N ALA A 33 -15.41 -13.46 -18.94
CA ALA A 33 -16.33 -13.96 -17.91
C ALA A 33 -17.00 -15.25 -18.43
N SER A 34 -16.56 -16.40 -17.93
CA SER A 34 -17.19 -17.69 -18.20
C SER A 34 -18.19 -18.00 -17.09
N ASN A 35 -19.49 -17.90 -17.43
CA ASN A 35 -20.56 -18.58 -16.70
C ASN A 35 -20.41 -20.09 -16.91
N LEU A 36 -20.09 -20.85 -15.87
CA LEU A 36 -20.13 -22.31 -15.89
C LEU A 36 -20.79 -22.84 -14.60
N PRO A 37 -21.62 -23.90 -14.71
CA PRO A 37 -22.36 -24.47 -13.59
C PRO A 37 -21.45 -25.22 -12.60
N GLU A 38 -21.80 -25.17 -11.32
CA GLU A 38 -21.07 -25.81 -10.22
C GLU A 38 -20.94 -27.33 -10.46
N THR A 39 -19.72 -27.76 -10.78
CA THR A 39 -19.33 -29.16 -10.86
C THR A 39 -18.60 -29.51 -9.56
N PRO A 40 -18.85 -30.67 -8.92
CA PRO A 40 -18.17 -31.05 -7.69
C PRO A 40 -16.65 -31.06 -7.85
N LEU A 41 -15.93 -30.36 -6.97
CA LEU A 41 -14.48 -30.23 -7.02
C LEU A 41 -13.81 -31.60 -6.80
N PRO A 42 -12.86 -32.02 -7.67
CA PRO A 42 -11.98 -33.14 -7.36
C PRO A 42 -11.06 -32.77 -6.17
N PRO A 43 -10.58 -33.76 -5.40
CA PRO A 43 -9.70 -33.52 -4.26
C PRO A 43 -8.45 -32.74 -4.69
N ILE A 44 -8.14 -31.69 -3.93
CA ILE A 44 -6.98 -30.82 -4.14
C ILE A 44 -5.70 -31.67 -4.06
N PRO A 45 -4.87 -31.73 -5.11
CA PRO A 45 -3.56 -32.36 -5.01
C PRO A 45 -2.72 -31.55 -4.02
N THR A 46 -2.22 -32.20 -2.98
CA THR A 46 -1.17 -31.66 -2.11
C THR A 46 0.01 -31.23 -2.98
N PRO A 47 0.41 -29.94 -2.96
CA PRO A 47 1.61 -29.53 -3.65
C PRO A 47 2.79 -30.28 -3.04
N ASN A 48 3.42 -31.15 -3.83
CA ASN A 48 4.73 -31.68 -3.51
C ASN A 48 5.72 -30.51 -3.65
N VAL A 49 5.85 -29.71 -2.59
CA VAL A 49 6.85 -28.64 -2.53
C VAL A 49 8.18 -29.33 -2.31
N SER A 50 8.78 -29.82 -3.39
CA SER A 50 10.22 -30.06 -3.40
C SER A 50 10.86 -28.70 -3.13
N PRO A 51 11.63 -28.53 -2.04
CA PRO A 51 12.28 -27.26 -1.77
C PRO A 51 13.23 -27.00 -2.93
N THR A 52 12.86 -26.07 -3.83
CA THR A 52 13.81 -25.51 -4.77
C THR A 52 14.92 -24.91 -3.92
N PRO A 53 16.16 -25.42 -4.02
CA PRO A 53 17.28 -24.75 -3.39
C PRO A 53 17.31 -23.33 -3.95
N TYR A 54 17.42 -22.33 -3.10
CA TYR A 54 17.70 -20.97 -3.53
C TYR A 54 19.08 -20.97 -4.21
N VAL A 55 19.10 -21.19 -5.53
CA VAL A 55 20.32 -21.09 -6.34
C VAL A 55 20.51 -19.62 -6.66
N GLY A 56 21.21 -18.95 -5.74
CA GLY A 56 21.52 -17.54 -5.86
C GLY A 56 22.61 -17.13 -4.87
N THR A 57 23.72 -17.88 -4.81
CA THR A 57 24.95 -17.32 -4.23
C THR A 57 25.38 -16.16 -5.12
N ARG A 58 24.92 -14.95 -4.81
CA ARG A 58 25.53 -13.73 -5.32
C ARG A 58 26.95 -13.72 -4.75
N THR A 59 27.95 -13.76 -5.61
CA THR A 59 29.37 -13.81 -5.23
C THR A 59 30.06 -12.50 -5.59
N GLY A 60 31.05 -12.09 -4.81
CA GLY A 60 31.86 -10.90 -5.11
C GLY A 60 31.12 -9.58 -4.89
N GLN A 61 31.32 -8.61 -5.80
CA GLN A 61 30.84 -7.23 -5.64
C GLN A 61 29.31 -7.10 -5.51
N GLN A 62 28.54 -7.99 -6.12
CA GLN A 62 27.07 -7.97 -6.02
C GLN A 62 26.58 -8.33 -4.61
N ALA A 63 27.28 -9.24 -3.92
CA ALA A 63 26.98 -9.57 -2.52
C ALA A 63 27.27 -8.39 -1.60
N VAL A 64 28.39 -7.69 -1.86
CA VAL A 64 28.77 -6.48 -1.12
C VAL A 64 27.72 -5.38 -1.33
N GLN A 65 27.33 -5.09 -2.57
CA GLN A 65 26.34 -4.05 -2.87
C GLN A 65 24.98 -4.36 -2.24
N GLN A 66 24.55 -5.62 -2.27
CA GLN A 66 23.32 -6.03 -1.60
C GLN A 66 23.43 -5.89 -0.08
N SER A 67 24.54 -6.30 0.53
CA SER A 67 24.71 -6.16 1.99
C SER A 67 24.64 -4.70 2.46
N ILE A 68 25.13 -3.76 1.62
CA ILE A 68 25.03 -2.32 1.88
C ILE A 68 23.56 -1.88 1.78
N ALA A 69 22.85 -2.26 0.71
CA ALA A 69 21.44 -1.93 0.54
C ALA A 69 20.58 -2.50 1.69
N ASP A 70 20.81 -3.76 2.08
CA ASP A 70 20.11 -4.42 3.19
C ASP A 70 20.36 -3.68 4.51
N ARG A 71 21.61 -3.23 4.75
CA ARG A 71 21.96 -2.40 5.91
C ARG A 71 21.23 -1.07 5.90
N GLU A 72 21.18 -0.38 4.76
CA GLU A 72 20.48 0.91 4.62
C GLU A 72 18.98 0.76 4.89
N VAL A 73 18.36 -0.29 4.36
CA VAL A 73 16.96 -0.64 4.67
C VAL A 73 16.80 -0.90 6.17
N GLY A 74 17.66 -1.71 6.77
CA GLY A 74 17.62 -2.01 8.21
C GLY A 74 17.73 -0.74 9.08
N LEU A 75 18.64 0.17 8.75
CA LEU A 75 18.79 1.45 9.44
C LEU A 75 17.55 2.34 9.30
N SER A 76 16.97 2.38 8.10
CA SER A 76 15.74 3.14 7.82
C SER A 76 14.54 2.61 8.61
N VAL A 77 14.37 1.29 8.65
CA VAL A 77 13.32 0.61 9.42
C VAL A 77 13.51 0.88 10.91
N ASN A 78 14.74 0.73 11.43
CA ASN A 78 15.04 0.99 12.84
C ASN A 78 14.75 2.45 13.23
N LYS A 79 15.15 3.42 12.39
CA LYS A 79 14.83 4.83 12.60
C LYS A 79 13.32 5.05 12.67
N THR A 80 12.57 4.45 11.76
CA THR A 80 11.11 4.57 11.69
C THR A 80 10.44 3.98 12.94
N LEU A 81 10.87 2.79 13.38
CA LEU A 81 10.32 2.13 14.58
C LEU A 81 10.63 2.90 15.86
N ASN A 82 11.80 3.52 15.96
CA ASN A 82 12.14 4.38 17.10
C ASN A 82 11.33 5.70 17.08
N GLN A 83 11.05 6.24 15.90
CA GLN A 83 10.25 7.47 15.76
C GLN A 83 8.76 7.22 16.01
N TYR A 84 8.25 6.06 15.60
CA TYR A 84 6.83 5.71 15.72
C TYR A 84 6.66 4.27 16.27
N PRO A 85 6.88 4.03 17.58
CA PRO A 85 6.85 2.67 18.14
C PRO A 85 5.50 1.96 17.95
N PHE A 86 4.40 2.72 17.93
CA PHE A 86 3.04 2.22 17.77
C PHE A 86 2.76 1.58 16.40
N ILE A 87 3.58 1.81 15.36
CA ILE A 87 3.29 1.28 14.01
C ILE A 87 3.28 -0.25 13.97
N THR A 88 4.01 -0.89 14.88
CA THR A 88 4.05 -2.36 15.01
C THR A 88 2.73 -2.96 15.47
N LYS A 89 1.82 -2.12 16.00
CA LYS A 89 0.49 -2.49 16.47
C LYS A 89 -0.61 -2.07 15.48
N LEU A 90 -0.22 -1.55 14.31
CA LEU A 90 -1.12 -1.21 13.21
C LEU A 90 -1.00 -2.26 12.09
N PRO A 91 -2.05 -2.46 11.27
CA PRO A 91 -3.35 -1.78 11.31
C PRO A 91 -4.24 -2.19 12.50
N LEU A 92 -5.07 -1.27 12.99
CA LEU A 92 -6.21 -1.63 13.83
C LEU A 92 -7.38 -2.00 12.93
N ILE A 93 -7.74 -3.28 12.86
CA ILE A 93 -8.86 -3.77 12.05
C ILE A 93 -10.01 -4.12 12.99
N THR A 94 -11.18 -3.53 12.75
CA THR A 94 -12.41 -3.79 13.50
C THR A 94 -13.58 -4.00 12.55
N GLN A 95 -14.75 -4.38 13.07
CA GLN A 95 -15.99 -4.47 12.30
C GLN A 95 -16.49 -3.11 11.80
N ASN A 96 -16.03 -2.01 12.41
CA ASN A 96 -16.57 -0.67 12.17
C ASN A 96 -15.61 0.22 11.38
N TYR A 97 -14.30 -0.05 11.47
CA TYR A 97 -13.26 0.71 10.79
C TYR A 97 -11.93 -0.04 10.68
N THR A 98 -11.04 0.47 9.83
CA THR A 98 -9.61 0.12 9.77
C THR A 98 -8.77 1.38 9.97
N ALA A 99 -7.82 1.37 10.91
CA ALA A 99 -6.86 2.46 11.11
C ALA A 99 -5.45 2.05 10.66
N ILE A 100 -4.82 2.91 9.84
CA ILE A 100 -3.46 2.76 9.34
C ILE A 100 -2.67 4.04 9.53
N PHE A 101 -1.35 3.95 9.63
CA PHE A 101 -0.48 5.13 9.64
C PHE A 101 -0.03 5.46 8.21
N ASP A 102 -0.25 6.70 7.78
CA ASP A 102 0.27 7.23 6.53
C ASP A 102 1.64 7.88 6.79
N PHE A 103 2.71 7.19 6.40
CA PHE A 103 4.08 7.68 6.58
C PHE A 103 4.39 8.97 5.81
N LYS A 104 3.71 9.24 4.68
CA LYS A 104 3.95 10.44 3.87
C LYS A 104 3.33 11.67 4.52
N LYS A 105 2.10 11.53 5.02
CA LYS A 105 1.37 12.61 5.70
C LYS A 105 1.63 12.71 7.20
N GLN A 106 2.16 11.65 7.80
CA GLN A 106 2.35 11.50 9.26
C GLN A 106 1.03 11.60 10.04
N VAL A 107 -0.02 10.98 9.52
CA VAL A 107 -1.36 10.96 10.14
C VAL A 107 -1.89 9.53 10.27
N ILE A 108 -2.79 9.30 11.22
CA ILE A 108 -3.59 8.08 11.26
C ILE A 108 -4.79 8.25 10.33
N ARG A 109 -4.91 7.40 9.32
CA ARG A 109 -6.09 7.33 8.46
C ARG A 109 -7.03 6.25 8.98
N VAL A 110 -8.27 6.63 9.25
CA VAL A 110 -9.32 5.73 9.75
C VAL A 110 -10.37 5.58 8.66
N ARG A 111 -10.37 4.44 7.96
CA ARG A 111 -11.43 4.11 7.01
C ARG A 111 -12.59 3.49 7.75
N MET A 112 -13.76 4.12 7.65
CA MET A 112 -15.02 3.57 8.16
C MET A 112 -15.52 2.43 7.27
N GLN A 113 -16.06 1.38 7.89
CA GLN A 113 -16.81 0.33 7.21
C GLN A 113 -18.18 0.87 6.79
N GLN A 114 -18.82 0.20 5.83
CA GLN A 114 -20.14 0.61 5.32
C GLN A 114 -21.18 0.67 6.46
N GLY A 115 -21.96 1.75 6.51
CA GLY A 115 -23.01 1.94 7.51
C GLY A 115 -22.56 2.65 8.81
N PHE A 116 -21.27 2.96 8.96
CA PHE A 116 -20.75 3.68 10.13
C PHE A 116 -20.39 5.14 9.80
N THR A 117 -20.52 6.00 10.82
CA THR A 117 -20.12 7.42 10.75
C THR A 117 -18.97 7.71 11.70
N SER A 118 -18.26 8.83 11.47
CA SER A 118 -17.11 9.21 12.30
C SER A 118 -17.53 9.48 13.74
N GLN A 119 -18.68 10.14 13.95
CA GLN A 119 -19.19 10.43 15.29
C GLN A 119 -19.45 9.16 16.11
N PHE A 120 -19.83 8.06 15.45
CA PHE A 120 -20.10 6.78 16.11
C PHE A 120 -18.82 6.08 16.59
N ILE A 121 -17.73 6.17 15.80
CA ILE A 121 -16.49 5.43 16.09
C ILE A 121 -15.42 6.27 16.80
N GLU A 122 -15.56 7.59 16.85
CA GLU A 122 -14.50 8.50 17.29
C GLU A 122 -13.95 8.20 18.69
N SER A 123 -14.83 7.89 19.65
CA SER A 123 -14.41 7.57 21.01
C SER A 123 -13.64 6.25 21.09
N ASP A 124 -14.10 5.20 20.41
CA ASP A 124 -13.43 3.89 20.33
C ASP A 124 -12.08 4.00 19.60
N VAL A 125 -12.03 4.75 18.50
CA VAL A 125 -10.79 5.04 17.76
C VAL A 125 -9.77 5.72 18.65
N LYS A 126 -10.14 6.83 19.30
CA LYS A 126 -9.24 7.58 20.20
C LYS A 126 -8.72 6.70 21.32
N LYS A 127 -9.60 5.94 21.97
CA LYS A 127 -9.24 5.02 23.05
C LYS A 127 -8.22 3.97 22.56
N ARG A 128 -8.53 3.25 21.48
CA ARG A 128 -7.66 2.17 20.97
C ARG A 128 -6.32 2.68 20.46
N LEU A 129 -6.28 3.86 19.83
CA LEU A 129 -5.02 4.48 19.40
C LEU A 129 -4.16 4.89 20.61
N SER A 130 -4.78 5.44 21.65
CA SER A 130 -4.09 5.74 22.91
C SER A 130 -3.56 4.47 23.58
N ASP A 131 -4.36 3.40 23.64
CA ASP A 131 -3.99 2.10 24.24
C ASP A 131 -2.75 1.47 23.54
N ILE A 132 -2.55 1.73 22.24
CA ILE A 132 -1.35 1.24 21.52
C ILE A 132 -0.16 2.20 21.59
N GLY A 133 -0.34 3.38 22.17
CA GLY A 133 0.71 4.39 22.38
C GLY A 133 0.85 5.41 21.23
N VAL A 134 -0.22 5.67 20.47
CA VAL A 134 -0.24 6.79 19.52
C VAL A 134 -0.27 8.11 20.30
N PRO A 135 0.68 9.03 20.08
CA PRO A 135 0.66 10.35 20.71
C PRO A 135 -0.53 11.18 20.26
N GLU A 136 -1.10 11.98 21.17
CA GLU A 136 -2.21 12.90 20.86
C GLU A 136 -1.86 13.97 19.80
N SER A 137 -0.56 14.23 19.59
CA SER A 137 -0.07 15.14 18.56
C SER A 137 -0.25 14.61 17.13
N ILE A 138 -0.50 13.30 16.95
CA ILE A 138 -0.72 12.72 15.63
C ILE A 138 -2.18 12.94 15.24
N GLN A 139 -2.37 13.61 14.10
CA GLN A 139 -3.70 13.89 13.57
C GLN A 139 -4.39 12.62 13.07
N ILE A 140 -5.72 12.61 13.17
CA ILE A 140 -6.58 11.52 12.70
C ILE A 140 -7.42 12.04 11.53
N GLU A 141 -7.24 11.44 10.36
CA GLU A 141 -8.06 11.68 9.17
C GLU A 141 -9.11 10.56 9.02
N TYR A 142 -10.40 10.91 9.08
CA TYR A 142 -11.49 9.95 8.84
C TYR A 142 -11.83 9.89 7.36
N LEU A 143 -11.79 8.68 6.81
CA LEU A 143 -12.09 8.37 5.42
C LEU A 143 -13.42 7.61 5.33
N LYS A 144 -14.24 7.98 4.35
CA LYS A 144 -15.46 7.24 4.00
C LYS A 144 -15.08 5.90 3.38
N PHE A 145 -16.02 4.95 3.43
CA PHE A 145 -15.83 3.60 2.87
C PHE A 145 -15.36 3.63 1.40
N ASN A 146 -15.87 4.57 0.60
CA ASN A 146 -15.56 4.69 -0.83
C ASN A 146 -14.30 5.52 -1.14
N ASP A 147 -13.61 6.06 -0.14
CA ASP A 147 -12.41 6.85 -0.39
C ASP A 147 -11.23 5.93 -0.74
N PRO A 148 -10.38 6.27 -1.71
CA PRO A 148 -9.28 5.42 -2.15
C PRO A 148 -8.26 5.16 -1.03
N THR A 149 -7.74 3.94 -0.96
CA THR A 149 -6.65 3.58 -0.03
C THR A 149 -5.33 3.95 -0.70
N PRO A 150 -4.36 4.51 0.02
CA PRO A 150 -3.01 4.67 -0.50
C PRO A 150 -2.36 3.31 -0.83
#